data_AF-A0A5E4BYX2-F1
#
_entry.id   AF-A0A5E4BYX2-F1
#
_cell.length_a   1.000
_cell.length_b   1.000
_cell.length_c   1.000
_cell.angle_alpha   90.00
_cell.angle_beta   90.00
_cell.angle_gamma   90.00
#
_symmetry.space_group_name_H-M   'P 1'
#
loop_
_entity.id
_entity.type
_entity.pdbx_description
1 polymer ?
#
loop_
_entity_poly.entity_id
_entity_poly.type
_entity_poly.pdbx_seq_one_letter_code
_entity_poly.pdbx_strand_id
1 'polypeptide(L)'
;HLYTFEKDLQVVSCSVNREKTLLAASLVKSTEEGRRNELQPGSKCLTLLVEIHPVNNVKVLKAVDSYIWVQFLYLHVESHPLPQDQLLLISEEKYIEQFHIQVTQEDGNRVVIKNSDHLPRHRIAEDFVWTQWDMTEQRLYYIDLEKSRSILKCLQFYADQSCDLMFEAPLDITLSDSGFKLINFGYDYRQDQEKLCKYLTLCVFTNHTGSLCVCYSPKFDSWEQITYSVFYFHKGYSKTFTAALGSAGSHGTQGITFLNLERYVAVYLPGHFFHLLNIQHPDLICHSLFLTENNKTNDTLPHSSFQSLSGSLVLDWYSGRLYRAFLDQSYLLRFLWNTSLDCEKMAILHCVLSCGQDPQFLEGQIIQWISENVSACHSFDLIQEFIIASSYWSIYAKTSNVDTILPYSSVLTWNTVS
;
A
#
# COMPACT_ATOMS: atom_id res chain seq x y z
N HIS A 1 5.31 8.66 -27.19
CA HIS A 1 4.04 7.94 -27.01
C HIS A 1 4.30 6.47 -27.26
N LEU A 2 3.82 5.58 -26.37
CA LEU A 2 4.03 4.12 -26.49
C LEU A 2 3.03 3.50 -27.47
N TYR A 3 1.76 3.91 -27.42
CA TYR A 3 0.70 3.44 -28.29
C TYR A 3 -0.39 4.51 -28.38
N THR A 4 -1.11 4.58 -29.50
CA THR A 4 -2.20 5.55 -29.71
C THR A 4 -3.40 4.82 -30.28
N PHE A 5 -4.57 4.99 -29.66
CA PHE A 5 -5.84 4.52 -30.22
C PHE A 5 -6.41 5.56 -31.20
N GLU A 6 -7.06 5.10 -32.27
CA GLU A 6 -7.70 6.00 -33.26
C GLU A 6 -8.94 6.71 -32.72
N LYS A 7 -9.53 6.19 -31.64
CA LYS A 7 -10.72 6.73 -30.98
C LYS A 7 -10.44 6.94 -29.51
N ASP A 8 -11.13 7.89 -28.92
CA ASP A 8 -11.17 8.06 -27.48
C ASP A 8 -11.87 6.85 -26.85
N LEU A 9 -11.14 6.14 -26.00
CA LEU A 9 -11.60 4.96 -25.29
C LEU A 9 -11.44 5.17 -23.80
N GLN A 10 -12.38 4.66 -23.02
CA GLN A 10 -12.25 4.66 -21.58
C GLN A 10 -11.36 3.50 -21.14
N VAL A 11 -10.17 3.81 -20.65
CA VAL A 11 -9.24 2.81 -20.10
C VAL A 11 -9.60 2.54 -18.65
N VAL A 12 -9.85 1.28 -18.31
CA VAL A 12 -10.08 0.80 -16.93
C VAL A 12 -8.74 0.58 -16.23
N SER A 13 -7.85 -0.13 -16.91
CA SER A 13 -6.55 -0.51 -16.39
C SER A 13 -5.59 -0.71 -17.56
N CYS A 14 -4.34 -0.34 -17.36
CA CYS A 14 -3.29 -0.61 -18.32
C CYS A 14 -1.96 -0.89 -17.60
N SER A 15 -1.17 -1.77 -18.19
CA SER A 15 0.14 -2.12 -17.69
C SER A 15 1.08 -2.37 -18.87
N VAL A 16 2.35 -2.00 -18.71
CA VAL A 16 3.40 -2.18 -19.71
C VAL A 16 4.45 -3.10 -19.11
N ASN A 17 4.97 -4.05 -19.90
CA ASN A 17 6.01 -4.95 -19.42
C ASN A 17 7.35 -4.19 -19.20
N ARG A 18 8.30 -4.84 -18.54
CA ARG A 18 9.56 -4.21 -18.12
C ARG A 18 10.35 -3.64 -19.30
N GLU A 19 10.38 -4.37 -20.39
CA GLU A 19 11.11 -4.06 -21.62
C GLU A 19 10.38 -3.01 -22.48
N LYS A 20 9.15 -2.64 -22.13
CA LYS A 20 8.29 -1.70 -22.87
C LYS A 20 8.00 -2.17 -24.30
N THR A 21 7.88 -3.48 -24.47
CA THR A 21 7.59 -4.14 -25.76
C THR A 21 6.13 -4.61 -25.84
N LEU A 22 5.47 -4.81 -24.71
CA LEU A 22 4.08 -5.24 -24.60
C LEU A 22 3.25 -4.27 -23.77
N LEU A 23 2.02 -4.03 -24.22
CA LEU A 23 0.99 -3.26 -23.52
C LEU A 23 -0.22 -4.16 -23.28
N ALA A 24 -0.63 -4.31 -22.02
CA ALA A 24 -1.91 -4.87 -21.65
C ALA A 24 -2.86 -3.71 -21.32
N ALA A 25 -4.06 -3.71 -21.89
CA ALA A 25 -5.05 -2.64 -21.68
C ALA A 25 -6.46 -3.21 -21.61
N SER A 26 -7.19 -2.86 -20.56
CA SER A 26 -8.62 -3.11 -20.41
C SER A 26 -9.40 -1.84 -20.75
N LEU A 27 -10.32 -1.96 -21.70
CA LEU A 27 -11.01 -0.85 -22.33
C LEU A 27 -12.52 -1.06 -22.19
N VAL A 28 -13.25 0.04 -22.00
CA VAL A 28 -14.71 0.05 -21.97
C VAL A 28 -15.20 0.94 -23.11
N LYS A 29 -16.23 0.46 -23.82
CA LYS A 29 -16.84 1.23 -24.91
C LYS A 29 -17.60 2.43 -24.31
N SER A 30 -17.18 3.64 -24.66
CA SER A 30 -17.98 4.84 -24.38
C SER A 30 -19.21 4.82 -25.29
N THR A 31 -20.40 4.71 -24.71
CA THR A 31 -21.66 4.94 -25.43
C THR A 31 -21.88 6.44 -25.54
N GLU A 32 -21.17 7.13 -26.43
CA GLU A 32 -21.43 8.56 -26.70
C GLU A 32 -22.64 8.81 -27.61
N GLU A 33 -23.30 7.77 -28.12
CA GLU A 33 -24.57 7.94 -28.83
C GLU A 33 -25.67 7.15 -28.11
N GLY A 34 -26.67 7.87 -27.62
CA GLY A 34 -27.82 7.38 -26.83
C GLY A 34 -28.77 6.41 -27.54
N ARG A 35 -28.26 5.52 -28.41
CA ARG A 35 -28.98 4.37 -28.95
C ARG A 35 -28.37 3.09 -28.42
N ARG A 36 -28.80 2.71 -27.22
CA ARG A 36 -28.73 1.32 -26.78
C ARG A 36 -29.65 0.52 -27.71
N ASN A 37 -29.09 -0.08 -28.76
CA ASN A 37 -29.78 -1.19 -29.40
C ASN A 37 -29.73 -2.34 -28.40
N GLU A 38 -30.84 -2.62 -27.71
CA GLU A 38 -30.99 -3.72 -26.74
C GLU A 38 -30.73 -5.12 -27.34
N LEU A 39 -30.41 -5.19 -28.64
CA LEU A 39 -30.21 -6.39 -29.44
C LEU A 39 -28.77 -6.56 -29.97
N GLN A 40 -27.78 -5.80 -29.51
CA GLN A 40 -26.37 -6.05 -29.87
C GLN A 40 -25.58 -6.69 -28.71
N PRO A 41 -25.20 -7.99 -28.82
CA PRO A 41 -24.42 -8.71 -27.81
C PRO A 41 -22.94 -8.30 -27.90
N GLY A 42 -22.61 -7.09 -27.45
CA GLY A 42 -21.23 -6.62 -27.35
C GLY A 42 -20.77 -6.57 -25.89
N SER A 43 -19.66 -7.24 -25.57
CA SER A 43 -19.04 -7.19 -24.25
C SER A 43 -18.76 -5.74 -23.80
N LYS A 44 -19.06 -5.42 -22.54
CA LYS A 44 -18.79 -4.08 -21.96
C LYS A 44 -17.30 -3.77 -21.83
N CYS A 45 -16.50 -4.75 -21.42
CA CYS A 45 -15.07 -4.64 -21.21
C CYS A 45 -14.30 -5.53 -22.20
N LEU A 46 -13.32 -4.93 -22.86
CA LEU A 46 -12.40 -5.59 -23.78
C LEU A 46 -10.97 -5.46 -23.26
N THR A 47 -10.34 -6.58 -22.93
CA THR A 47 -8.95 -6.64 -22.49
C THR A 47 -8.06 -7.12 -23.63
N LEU A 48 -7.07 -6.31 -23.96
CA LEU A 48 -6.16 -6.49 -25.08
C LEU A 48 -4.72 -6.67 -24.59
N LEU A 49 -3.96 -7.46 -25.34
CA LEU A 49 -2.50 -7.53 -25.29
C LEU A 49 -1.95 -7.07 -26.63
N VAL A 50 -1.07 -6.08 -26.61
CA VAL A 50 -0.61 -5.34 -27.78
C VAL A 50 0.92 -5.35 -27.85
N GLU A 51 1.47 -5.68 -29.01
CA GLU A 51 2.89 -5.49 -29.31
C GLU A 51 3.14 -4.02 -29.65
N ILE A 52 4.10 -3.38 -28.98
CA ILE A 52 4.33 -1.93 -29.08
C ILE A 52 5.19 -1.56 -30.29
N HIS A 53 6.25 -2.31 -30.59
CA HIS A 53 7.16 -1.94 -31.67
C HIS A 53 7.77 -3.14 -32.44
N PRO A 54 7.48 -3.25 -33.76
CA PRO A 54 6.37 -2.59 -34.46
C PRO A 54 5.02 -3.05 -33.89
N VAL A 55 3.97 -2.25 -34.02
CA VAL A 55 2.59 -2.69 -33.73
C VAL A 55 2.20 -3.71 -34.78
N ASN A 56 2.48 -4.99 -34.53
CA ASN A 56 2.19 -6.07 -35.46
C ASN A 56 0.92 -6.82 -35.08
N ASN A 57 0.63 -6.90 -33.79
CA ASN A 57 -0.39 -7.81 -33.27
C ASN A 57 -1.15 -7.21 -32.09
N VAL A 58 -2.46 -7.39 -32.12
CA VAL A 58 -3.39 -7.05 -31.04
C VAL A 58 -4.20 -8.30 -30.74
N LYS A 59 -3.99 -8.86 -29.54
CA LYS A 59 -4.70 -10.06 -29.09
C LYS A 59 -5.76 -9.69 -28.07
N VAL A 60 -6.97 -10.24 -28.25
CA VAL A 60 -8.02 -10.18 -27.22
C VAL A 60 -7.72 -11.23 -26.15
N LEU A 61 -7.47 -10.78 -24.92
CA LEU A 61 -7.31 -11.67 -23.75
C LEU A 61 -8.68 -12.06 -23.17
N LYS A 62 -9.58 -11.09 -23.01
CA LYS A 62 -10.95 -11.25 -22.50
C LYS A 62 -11.89 -10.25 -23.17
N ALA A 63 -13.14 -10.67 -23.36
CA ALA A 63 -14.24 -9.82 -23.78
C ALA A 63 -15.45 -10.19 -22.92
N VAL A 64 -15.68 -9.43 -21.85
CA VAL A 64 -16.64 -9.76 -20.78
C VAL A 64 -17.49 -8.55 -20.39
N ASP A 65 -18.56 -8.78 -19.63
CA ASP A 65 -19.46 -7.72 -19.16
C ASP A 65 -19.06 -7.13 -17.79
N SER A 66 -18.01 -7.68 -17.19
CA SER A 66 -17.38 -7.27 -15.93
C SER A 66 -16.09 -6.47 -16.17
N TYR A 67 -15.68 -5.65 -15.20
CA TYR A 67 -14.40 -4.94 -15.31
C TYR A 67 -13.21 -5.88 -15.09
N ILE A 68 -12.12 -5.61 -15.82
CA ILE A 68 -10.87 -6.35 -15.76
C ILE A 68 -9.71 -5.39 -15.50
N TRP A 69 -8.86 -5.71 -14.53
CA TRP A 69 -7.59 -5.04 -14.27
C TRP A 69 -6.43 -5.91 -14.73
N VAL A 70 -5.36 -5.27 -15.19
CA VAL A 70 -4.19 -5.95 -15.76
C VAL A 70 -2.90 -5.43 -15.13
N GLN A 71 -1.98 -6.33 -14.78
CA GLN A 71 -0.73 -5.98 -14.13
C GLN A 71 0.41 -6.91 -14.56
N PHE A 72 1.40 -6.38 -15.29
CA PHE A 72 2.63 -7.14 -15.58
C PHE A 72 3.46 -7.35 -14.33
N LEU A 73 4.10 -8.51 -14.25
CA LEU A 73 5.08 -8.82 -13.21
C LEU A 73 6.46 -8.30 -13.62
N TYR A 74 7.16 -7.64 -12.71
CA TYR A 74 8.50 -7.07 -12.93
C TYR A 74 9.56 -7.88 -12.19
N LEU A 75 9.67 -9.15 -12.55
CA LEU A 75 10.58 -10.08 -11.92
C LEU A 75 12.05 -9.72 -12.23
N HIS A 76 12.92 -9.79 -11.22
CA HIS A 76 14.34 -9.45 -11.36
C HIS A 76 15.19 -10.67 -11.72
N VAL A 77 15.72 -10.72 -12.95
CA VAL A 77 16.65 -11.77 -13.39
C VAL A 77 17.98 -11.12 -13.76
N GLU A 78 19.04 -11.36 -12.98
CA GLU A 78 20.40 -10.84 -13.25
C GLU A 78 21.08 -11.53 -14.45
N SER A 79 20.56 -12.68 -14.90
CA SER A 79 21.18 -13.53 -15.91
C SER A 79 20.19 -13.91 -17.01
N HIS A 80 20.28 -13.18 -18.12
CA HIS A 80 19.47 -13.31 -19.35
C HIS A 80 17.98 -12.99 -19.18
N PRO A 81 17.42 -12.05 -19.98
CA PRO A 81 15.97 -11.86 -20.01
C PRO A 81 15.34 -13.18 -20.48
N LEU A 82 14.68 -13.88 -19.57
CA LEU A 82 13.80 -14.98 -19.96
C LEU A 82 12.84 -14.41 -21.01
N PRO A 83 12.62 -15.09 -22.14
CA PRO A 83 11.71 -14.63 -23.19
C PRO A 83 10.23 -14.73 -22.75
N GLN A 84 9.93 -14.61 -21.46
CA GLN A 84 8.62 -14.93 -20.91
C GLN A 84 8.20 -13.87 -19.91
N ASP A 85 7.25 -13.05 -20.34
CA ASP A 85 6.55 -12.10 -19.51
C ASP A 85 5.40 -12.79 -18.78
N GLN A 86 5.08 -12.30 -17.59
CA GLN A 86 3.91 -12.75 -16.83
C GLN A 86 2.95 -11.58 -16.61
N LEU A 87 1.67 -11.85 -16.80
CA LEU A 87 0.60 -10.86 -16.69
C LEU A 87 -0.48 -11.37 -15.75
N LEU A 88 -0.78 -10.61 -14.71
CA LEU A 88 -1.96 -10.82 -13.87
C LEU A 88 -3.18 -10.16 -14.52
N LEU A 89 -4.27 -10.91 -14.56
CA LEU A 89 -5.59 -10.45 -14.96
C LEU A 89 -6.54 -10.63 -13.79
N ILE A 90 -7.10 -9.54 -13.29
CA ILE A 90 -7.96 -9.49 -12.13
C ILE A 90 -9.37 -9.13 -12.59
N SER A 91 -10.36 -9.94 -12.23
CA SER A 91 -11.75 -9.71 -12.63
C SER A 91 -12.60 -9.21 -11.47
N GLU A 92 -13.55 -8.32 -11.78
CA GLU A 92 -14.63 -7.91 -10.88
C GLU A 92 -15.48 -9.09 -10.41
N GLU A 93 -15.49 -10.20 -11.16
CA GLU A 93 -16.10 -11.49 -10.78
C GLU A 93 -15.27 -12.26 -9.73
N LYS A 94 -14.33 -11.59 -9.03
CA LYS A 94 -13.56 -12.12 -7.91
C LYS A 94 -12.65 -13.30 -8.28
N TYR A 95 -11.97 -13.22 -9.42
CA TYR A 95 -10.92 -14.18 -9.77
C TYR A 95 -9.66 -13.48 -10.29
N ILE A 96 -8.52 -14.15 -10.13
CA ILE A 96 -7.22 -13.71 -10.66
C ILE A 96 -6.62 -14.83 -11.51
N GLU A 97 -6.27 -14.50 -12.74
CA GLU A 97 -5.54 -15.36 -13.67
C GLU A 97 -4.12 -14.84 -13.88
N GLN A 98 -3.16 -15.75 -14.00
CA GLN A 98 -1.81 -15.43 -14.43
C GLN A 98 -1.57 -16.00 -15.83
N PHE A 99 -1.30 -15.09 -16.77
CA PHE A 99 -0.92 -15.39 -18.15
C PHE A 99 0.59 -15.47 -18.28
N HIS A 100 1.05 -16.44 -19.05
CA HIS A 100 2.44 -16.59 -19.45
C HIS A 100 2.56 -16.20 -20.92
N ILE A 101 3.36 -15.18 -21.19
CA ILE A 101 3.51 -14.61 -22.53
C ILE A 101 4.92 -14.87 -22.99
N GLN A 102 5.08 -15.83 -23.89
CA GLN A 102 6.37 -16.08 -24.53
C GLN A 102 6.59 -15.08 -25.67
N VAL A 103 7.81 -14.58 -25.74
CA VAL A 103 8.19 -13.46 -26.58
C VAL A 103 9.48 -13.83 -27.31
N THR A 104 9.59 -13.51 -28.60
CA THR A 104 10.84 -13.63 -29.35
C THR A 104 11.27 -12.33 -29.95
N GLN A 105 12.59 -12.11 -29.95
CA GLN A 105 13.20 -11.09 -30.78
C GLN A 105 13.39 -11.66 -32.19
N GLU A 106 12.79 -11.01 -33.17
CA GLU A 106 13.07 -11.22 -34.60
C GLU A 106 14.03 -10.12 -35.10
N ASP A 107 14.62 -10.33 -36.28
CA ASP A 107 15.62 -9.43 -36.89
C ASP A 107 15.39 -7.92 -36.59
N GLY A 108 16.34 -7.31 -35.88
CA GLY A 108 16.26 -5.94 -35.37
C GLY A 108 15.79 -5.84 -33.90
N ASN A 109 15.13 -4.73 -33.53
CA ASN A 109 14.50 -4.53 -32.21
C ASN A 109 13.04 -5.02 -32.18
N ARG A 110 12.67 -5.95 -33.06
CA ARG A 110 11.29 -6.42 -33.24
C ARG A 110 10.97 -7.52 -32.24
N VAL A 111 9.87 -7.36 -31.52
CA VAL A 111 9.44 -8.29 -30.48
C VAL A 111 8.06 -8.84 -30.80
N VAL A 112 7.94 -10.18 -30.89
CA VAL A 112 6.71 -10.88 -31.31
C VAL A 112 6.30 -11.92 -30.27
N ILE A 113 5.01 -12.03 -30.01
CA ILE A 113 4.43 -13.05 -29.12
C ILE A 113 4.48 -14.43 -29.79
N LYS A 114 5.14 -15.40 -29.16
CA LYS A 114 5.14 -16.81 -29.57
C LYS A 114 3.79 -17.46 -29.27
N ASN A 115 3.36 -18.35 -30.16
CA ASN A 115 2.11 -19.12 -30.02
C ASN A 115 0.92 -18.21 -29.70
N SER A 116 0.75 -17.17 -30.51
CA SER A 116 -0.23 -16.11 -30.32
C SER A 116 -1.68 -16.60 -30.32
N ASP A 117 -1.98 -17.84 -30.71
CA ASP A 117 -3.33 -18.40 -30.64
C ASP A 117 -3.73 -18.78 -29.20
N HIS A 118 -2.83 -19.42 -28.44
CA HIS A 118 -3.12 -19.92 -27.09
C HIS A 118 -2.05 -19.47 -26.09
N LEU A 119 -2.37 -18.43 -25.32
CA LEU A 119 -1.51 -18.02 -24.20
C LEU A 119 -1.81 -18.91 -22.99
N PRO A 120 -0.81 -19.63 -22.45
CA PRO A 120 -1.00 -20.40 -21.23
C PRO A 120 -1.46 -19.48 -20.10
N ARG A 121 -2.50 -19.90 -19.38
CA ARG A 121 -3.02 -19.20 -18.21
C ARG A 121 -3.46 -20.19 -17.15
N HIS A 122 -3.40 -19.78 -15.89
CA HIS A 122 -3.93 -20.55 -14.78
C HIS A 122 -4.54 -19.62 -13.74
N ARG A 123 -5.41 -20.17 -12.91
CA ARG A 123 -6.07 -19.45 -11.83
C ARG A 123 -5.18 -19.45 -10.59
N ILE A 124 -5.00 -18.30 -9.95
CA ILE A 124 -4.19 -18.18 -8.72
C ILE A 124 -5.00 -17.81 -7.49
N ALA A 125 -6.16 -17.16 -7.65
CA ALA A 125 -7.09 -16.83 -6.57
C ALA A 125 -8.52 -16.71 -7.10
N GLU A 126 -9.51 -17.10 -6.29
CA GLU A 126 -10.95 -17.02 -6.57
C GLU A 126 -11.70 -16.61 -5.29
N ASP A 127 -12.94 -16.13 -5.44
CA ASP A 127 -13.89 -15.84 -4.36
C ASP A 127 -13.37 -14.89 -3.25
N PHE A 128 -12.41 -14.03 -3.59
CA PHE A 128 -11.85 -13.06 -2.66
C PHE A 128 -12.72 -11.80 -2.55
N VAL A 129 -12.73 -11.20 -1.37
CA VAL A 129 -13.50 -9.98 -1.04
C VAL A 129 -12.63 -8.73 -1.02
N TRP A 130 -11.31 -8.88 -0.95
CA TRP A 130 -10.37 -7.77 -0.95
C TRP A 130 -9.04 -8.22 -1.55
N THR A 131 -8.34 -7.32 -2.23
CA THR A 131 -6.96 -7.57 -2.67
C THR A 131 -6.12 -6.28 -2.74
N GLN A 132 -4.82 -6.43 -2.51
CA GLN A 132 -3.82 -5.38 -2.68
C GLN A 132 -2.61 -5.90 -3.43
N TRP A 133 -2.15 -5.09 -4.39
CA TRP A 133 -0.90 -5.32 -5.09
C TRP A 133 0.27 -4.56 -4.45
N ASP A 134 1.38 -5.25 -4.24
CA ASP A 134 2.67 -4.64 -3.90
C ASP A 134 3.62 -4.74 -5.09
N MET A 135 3.75 -3.62 -5.78
CA MET A 135 4.60 -3.50 -6.97
C MET A 135 6.09 -3.70 -6.67
N THR A 136 6.56 -3.32 -5.47
CA THR A 136 7.99 -3.33 -5.15
C THR A 136 8.47 -4.75 -4.92
N GLU A 137 7.78 -5.48 -4.04
CA GLU A 137 8.13 -6.84 -3.67
C GLU A 137 7.50 -7.89 -4.59
N GLN A 138 6.68 -7.49 -5.57
CA GLN A 138 5.91 -8.39 -6.44
C GLN A 138 5.08 -9.37 -5.61
N ARG A 139 4.26 -8.84 -4.69
CA ARG A 139 3.40 -9.62 -3.80
C ARG A 139 1.93 -9.28 -4.01
N LEU A 140 1.10 -10.30 -3.97
CA LEU A 140 -0.35 -10.17 -4.00
C LEU A 140 -0.92 -10.56 -2.63
N TYR A 141 -1.55 -9.59 -1.98
CA TYR A 141 -2.34 -9.84 -0.78
C TYR A 141 -3.80 -9.96 -1.17
N TYR A 142 -4.51 -10.95 -0.64
CA TYR A 142 -5.95 -11.06 -0.83
C TYR A 142 -6.62 -11.66 0.39
N ILE A 143 -7.92 -11.39 0.54
CA ILE A 143 -8.74 -11.95 1.60
C ILE A 143 -9.88 -12.74 1.00
N ASP A 144 -10.02 -13.99 1.39
CA ASP A 144 -11.21 -14.81 1.17
C ASP A 144 -11.98 -15.04 2.47
N LEU A 145 -13.20 -15.56 2.34
CA LEU A 145 -14.12 -15.80 3.46
C LEU A 145 -14.26 -17.30 3.72
N GLU A 146 -13.39 -17.87 4.54
CA GLU A 146 -13.49 -19.27 4.94
C GLU A 146 -14.42 -19.43 6.13
N LYS A 147 -15.58 -20.08 5.93
CA LYS A 147 -16.60 -20.29 6.99
C LYS A 147 -16.95 -18.98 7.71
N SER A 148 -17.06 -17.88 6.95
CA SER A 148 -17.32 -16.52 7.44
C SER A 148 -16.20 -15.89 8.28
N ARG A 149 -14.98 -16.46 8.27
CA ARG A 149 -13.78 -15.82 8.82
C ARG A 149 -13.00 -15.16 7.68
N SER A 150 -12.51 -13.95 7.92
CA SER A 150 -11.67 -13.23 6.97
C SER A 150 -10.25 -13.81 7.05
N ILE A 151 -9.77 -14.44 5.99
CA ILE A 151 -8.43 -15.03 5.96
C ILE A 151 -7.55 -14.24 5.00
N LEU A 152 -6.48 -13.63 5.51
CA LEU A 152 -5.48 -12.94 4.69
C LEU A 152 -4.46 -13.93 4.14
N LYS A 153 -4.29 -13.92 2.83
CA LYS A 153 -3.31 -14.72 2.10
C LYS A 153 -2.33 -13.81 1.38
N CYS A 154 -1.07 -14.23 1.32
CA CYS A 154 0.00 -13.53 0.61
C CYS A 154 0.67 -14.46 -0.40
N LEU A 155 0.62 -14.11 -1.67
CA LEU A 155 1.35 -14.78 -2.74
C LEU A 155 2.58 -13.97 -3.12
N GLN A 156 3.73 -14.63 -3.21
CA GLN A 156 4.98 -14.06 -3.72
C GLN A 156 5.22 -14.57 -5.14
N PHE A 157 5.60 -13.66 -6.05
CA PHE A 157 6.04 -14.02 -7.39
C PHE A 157 7.56 -13.93 -7.48
N TYR A 158 8.20 -14.96 -8.03
CA TYR A 158 9.66 -15.07 -8.10
C TYR A 158 10.19 -15.03 -9.53
N ALA A 159 11.48 -14.74 -9.65
CA ALA A 159 12.19 -14.63 -10.92
C ALA A 159 12.24 -15.92 -11.75
N ASP A 160 12.14 -17.08 -11.08
CA ASP A 160 12.02 -18.39 -11.72
C ASP A 160 10.59 -18.70 -12.19
N GLN A 161 9.69 -17.71 -12.16
CA GLN A 161 8.29 -17.79 -12.55
C GLN A 161 7.40 -18.59 -11.59
N SER A 162 7.94 -19.03 -10.46
CA SER A 162 7.14 -19.66 -9.41
C SER A 162 6.27 -18.63 -8.67
N CYS A 163 5.16 -19.12 -8.13
CA CYS A 163 4.26 -18.37 -7.29
C CYS A 163 3.96 -19.21 -6.04
N ASP A 164 4.41 -18.74 -4.88
CA ASP A 164 4.25 -19.45 -3.62
C ASP A 164 3.35 -18.69 -2.65
N LEU A 165 2.54 -19.45 -1.91
CA LEU A 165 1.81 -18.95 -0.75
C LEU A 165 2.78 -18.74 0.42
N MET A 166 3.08 -17.48 0.72
CA MET A 166 3.99 -17.11 1.79
C MET A 166 3.39 -17.34 3.17
N PHE A 167 2.13 -16.95 3.34
CA PHE A 167 1.39 -17.17 4.57
C PHE A 167 -0.11 -17.07 4.36
N GLU A 168 -0.81 -17.62 5.34
CA GLU A 168 -2.23 -17.49 5.55
C GLU A 168 -2.44 -17.13 7.03
N ALA A 169 -3.30 -16.14 7.31
CA ALA A 169 -3.65 -15.82 8.68
C ALA A 169 -5.11 -15.36 8.81
N PRO A 170 -5.82 -15.78 9.86
CA PRO A 170 -7.10 -15.20 10.18
C PRO A 170 -6.93 -13.74 10.61
N LEU A 171 -7.82 -12.89 10.12
CA LEU A 171 -8.04 -11.56 10.63
C LEU A 171 -9.32 -11.57 11.46
N ASP A 172 -9.22 -11.10 12.70
CA ASP A 172 -10.37 -10.89 13.58
C ASP A 172 -11.18 -9.66 13.16
N ILE A 173 -11.62 -9.65 11.90
CA ILE A 173 -12.46 -8.63 11.28
C ILE A 173 -13.60 -9.30 10.52
N THR A 174 -14.77 -8.67 10.54
CA THR A 174 -15.91 -9.07 9.74
C THR A 174 -15.95 -8.29 8.43
N LEU A 175 -15.73 -8.98 7.32
CA LEU A 175 -15.95 -8.46 5.98
C LEU A 175 -17.24 -9.05 5.39
N SER A 176 -17.98 -8.21 4.67
CA SER A 176 -19.17 -8.62 3.92
C SER A 176 -18.79 -9.03 2.51
N ASP A 177 -19.40 -10.09 1.98
CA ASP A 177 -19.21 -10.53 0.58
C ASP A 177 -19.81 -9.55 -0.47
N SER A 178 -20.56 -8.54 -0.02
CA SER A 178 -21.31 -7.61 -0.86
C SER A 178 -20.47 -6.51 -1.52
N GLY A 179 -19.17 -6.42 -1.27
CA GLY A 179 -18.32 -5.38 -1.85
C GLY A 179 -16.88 -5.83 -1.98
N PHE A 180 -16.47 -6.12 -3.22
CA PHE A 180 -15.09 -6.43 -3.57
C PHE A 180 -14.26 -5.13 -3.67
N LYS A 181 -13.03 -5.11 -3.13
CA LYS A 181 -12.15 -3.93 -3.16
C LYS A 181 -10.76 -4.27 -3.68
N LEU A 182 -10.29 -3.46 -4.63
CA LEU A 182 -8.95 -3.49 -5.21
C LEU A 182 -8.11 -2.35 -4.65
N ILE A 183 -6.90 -2.63 -4.20
CA ILE A 183 -5.94 -1.63 -3.73
C ILE A 183 -4.68 -1.72 -4.59
N ASN A 184 -4.21 -0.59 -5.11
CA ASN A 184 -3.00 -0.47 -5.95
C ASN A 184 -3.07 -1.19 -7.31
N PHE A 185 -4.26 -1.39 -7.88
CA PHE A 185 -4.46 -1.94 -9.24
C PHE A 185 -4.81 -0.90 -10.31
N GLY A 186 -4.67 0.39 -9.99
CA GLY A 186 -4.96 1.50 -10.90
C GLY A 186 -6.22 2.28 -10.53
N TYR A 187 -6.87 2.88 -11.53
CA TYR A 187 -7.91 3.91 -11.35
C TYR A 187 -9.25 3.32 -10.90
N ASP A 188 -9.73 3.74 -9.72
CA ASP A 188 -11.10 3.48 -9.26
C ASP A 188 -12.06 4.53 -9.86
N TYR A 189 -13.17 4.07 -10.42
CA TYR A 189 -14.10 4.90 -11.19
C TYR A 189 -14.72 6.03 -10.33
N ARG A 190 -14.78 7.24 -10.89
CA ARG A 190 -15.30 8.46 -10.23
C ARG A 190 -16.75 8.34 -9.71
N GLN A 191 -17.64 7.55 -10.33
CA GLN A 191 -19.01 7.36 -9.80
C GLN A 191 -19.08 6.47 -8.57
N ASP A 192 -18.05 5.69 -8.24
CA ASP A 192 -17.99 5.02 -6.94
C ASP A 192 -17.53 5.97 -5.84
N GLN A 193 -17.16 7.23 -6.11
CA GLN A 193 -16.69 8.18 -5.08
C GLN A 193 -17.70 8.52 -3.99
N GLU A 194 -19.01 8.62 -4.32
CA GLU A 194 -20.05 8.77 -3.28
C GLU A 194 -20.27 7.49 -2.47
N LYS A 195 -19.84 6.33 -3.00
CA LYS A 195 -19.90 5.03 -2.32
C LYS A 195 -18.59 4.66 -1.62
N LEU A 196 -17.43 5.16 -2.07
CA LEU A 196 -16.09 4.91 -1.54
C LEU A 196 -15.93 5.45 -0.13
N CYS A 197 -16.55 6.59 0.11
CA CYS A 197 -16.78 7.19 1.43
C CYS A 197 -17.56 6.27 2.41
N LYS A 198 -18.22 5.21 1.91
CA LYS A 198 -18.94 4.21 2.72
C LYS A 198 -18.18 2.91 2.89
N TYR A 199 -16.91 2.80 2.50
CA TYR A 199 -16.17 1.53 2.60
C TYR A 199 -15.11 1.56 3.69
N LEU A 200 -14.92 0.39 4.28
CA LEU A 200 -13.81 0.08 5.16
C LEU A 200 -12.47 0.42 4.49
N THR A 201 -11.53 0.95 5.27
CA THR A 201 -10.14 1.12 4.83
C THR A 201 -9.36 -0.10 5.29
N LEU A 202 -8.75 -0.82 4.37
CA LEU A 202 -7.83 -1.92 4.68
C LEU A 202 -6.58 -1.76 3.80
N CYS A 203 -5.42 -1.72 4.43
CA CYS A 203 -4.12 -1.62 3.77
C CYS A 203 -3.12 -2.57 4.42
N VAL A 204 -2.31 -3.23 3.61
CA VAL A 204 -1.15 -4.00 4.07
C VAL A 204 0.10 -3.15 3.88
N PHE A 205 0.93 -3.05 4.91
CA PHE A 205 2.23 -2.39 4.81
C PHE A 205 3.36 -3.35 5.14
N THR A 206 4.36 -3.32 4.28
CA THR A 206 5.64 -3.99 4.43
C THR A 206 6.74 -2.96 4.47
N ASN A 207 7.83 -3.29 5.15
CA ASN A 207 9.05 -2.51 5.09
C ASN A 207 10.27 -3.41 4.86
N HIS A 208 11.37 -2.79 4.43
CA HIS A 208 12.64 -3.47 4.17
C HIS A 208 13.27 -4.08 5.44
N THR A 209 12.83 -3.67 6.63
CA THR A 209 13.25 -4.26 7.91
C THR A 209 12.46 -5.52 8.28
N GLY A 210 11.58 -6.01 7.40
CA GLY A 210 10.78 -7.23 7.62
C GLY A 210 9.52 -7.03 8.46
N SER A 211 9.16 -5.79 8.81
CA SER A 211 7.88 -5.52 9.47
C SER A 211 6.74 -5.67 8.48
N LEU A 212 5.74 -6.45 8.87
CA LEU A 212 4.47 -6.60 8.18
C LEU A 212 3.34 -6.19 9.12
N CYS A 213 2.48 -5.28 8.68
CA CYS A 213 1.27 -4.93 9.39
C CYS A 213 0.07 -4.72 8.46
N VAL A 214 -1.12 -4.89 9.01
CA VAL A 214 -2.39 -4.64 8.33
C VAL A 214 -3.15 -3.59 9.10
N CYS A 215 -3.45 -2.48 8.44
CA CYS A 215 -4.24 -1.39 9.01
C CYS A 215 -5.68 -1.53 8.54
N TYR A 216 -6.61 -1.54 9.49
CA TYR A 216 -8.03 -1.72 9.25
C TYR A 216 -8.83 -0.62 9.93
N SER A 217 -9.73 0.00 9.19
CA SER A 217 -10.76 0.90 9.71
C SER A 217 -12.12 0.37 9.25
N PRO A 218 -13.01 -0.02 10.17
CA PRO A 218 -14.39 -0.33 9.82
C PRO A 218 -15.13 0.94 9.34
N LYS A 219 -16.36 0.74 8.85
CA LYS A 219 -17.27 1.85 8.55
C LYS A 219 -17.68 2.53 9.85
N PHE A 220 -17.83 3.86 9.82
CA PHE A 220 -18.27 4.64 10.97
C PHE A 220 -19.79 4.78 10.96
N ASP A 221 -20.45 4.30 12.02
CA ASP A 221 -21.86 4.56 12.25
C ASP A 221 -22.09 5.92 12.94
N SER A 222 -21.10 6.39 13.71
CA SER A 222 -21.09 7.67 14.41
C SER A 222 -19.74 8.37 14.26
N TRP A 223 -19.75 9.69 14.05
CA TRP A 223 -18.54 10.51 13.96
C TRP A 223 -18.06 11.04 15.31
N GLU A 224 -18.58 10.54 16.44
CA GLU A 224 -18.12 10.95 17.78
C GLU A 224 -16.79 10.28 18.15
N GLN A 225 -16.61 9.05 17.70
CA GLN A 225 -15.41 8.26 17.96
C GLN A 225 -15.00 7.50 16.71
N ILE A 226 -13.72 7.58 16.41
CA ILE A 226 -13.09 6.89 15.30
C ILE A 226 -12.33 5.71 15.87
N THR A 227 -12.70 4.50 15.46
CA THR A 227 -12.02 3.27 15.85
C THR A 227 -11.32 2.64 14.66
N TYR A 228 -10.10 2.18 14.86
CA TYR A 228 -9.34 1.44 13.86
C TYR A 228 -8.40 0.43 14.52
N SER A 229 -7.96 -0.58 13.79
CA SER A 229 -7.07 -1.63 14.28
C SER A 229 -5.83 -1.79 13.41
N VAL A 230 -4.71 -2.13 14.04
CA VAL A 230 -3.47 -2.48 13.38
C VAL A 230 -3.06 -3.88 13.81
N PHE A 231 -2.96 -4.80 12.86
CA PHE A 231 -2.49 -6.16 13.05
C PHE A 231 -0.98 -6.20 12.78
N TYR A 232 -0.18 -6.49 13.80
CA TYR A 232 1.28 -6.58 13.69
C TYR A 232 1.68 -8.04 13.48
N PHE A 233 1.61 -8.50 12.24
CA PHE A 233 1.86 -9.90 11.88
C PHE A 233 3.24 -10.39 12.33
N HIS A 234 4.26 -9.55 12.16
CA HIS A 234 5.62 -9.84 12.59
C HIS A 234 5.79 -9.92 14.13
N LYS A 235 4.77 -9.51 14.92
CA LYS A 235 4.73 -9.67 16.38
C LYS A 235 3.65 -10.65 16.87
N GLY A 236 2.75 -11.09 16.00
CA GLY A 236 1.69 -12.03 16.34
C GLY A 236 0.54 -11.47 17.19
N TYR A 237 0.33 -10.15 17.20
CA TYR A 237 -0.80 -9.54 17.92
C TYR A 237 -1.40 -8.35 17.15
N SER A 238 -2.56 -7.85 17.60
CA SER A 238 -3.19 -6.63 17.09
C SER A 238 -3.42 -5.59 18.19
N LYS A 239 -3.55 -4.32 17.80
CA LYS A 239 -3.99 -3.23 18.67
C LYS A 239 -5.16 -2.50 18.03
N THR A 240 -6.19 -2.21 18.82
CA THR A 240 -7.32 -1.38 18.43
C THR A 240 -7.20 -0.04 19.13
N PHE A 241 -7.36 1.03 18.37
CA PHE A 241 -7.28 2.41 18.83
C PHE A 241 -8.64 3.06 18.63
N THR A 242 -9.04 3.85 19.62
CA THR A 242 -10.25 4.68 19.56
C THR A 242 -9.86 6.11 19.91
N ALA A 243 -10.14 7.03 19.00
CA ALA A 243 -9.91 8.46 19.18
C ALA A 243 -11.26 9.19 19.17
N ALA A 244 -11.45 10.12 20.10
CA ALA A 244 -12.58 11.04 20.04
C ALA A 244 -12.34 12.02 18.88
N LEU A 245 -13.38 12.22 18.06
CA LEU A 245 -13.41 13.30 17.09
C LEU A 245 -14.31 14.36 17.73
N GLY A 246 -13.72 15.42 18.27
CA GLY A 246 -14.46 16.52 18.91
C GLY A 246 -15.53 17.10 17.99
N SER A 247 -16.45 17.90 18.53
CA SER A 247 -17.56 18.49 17.78
C SER A 247 -17.10 19.57 16.79
N ALA A 248 -16.29 19.21 15.80
CA ALA A 248 -15.92 20.06 14.69
C ALA A 248 -16.92 19.84 13.53
N GLY A 249 -17.27 20.93 12.85
CA GLY A 249 -18.36 20.96 11.89
C GLY A 249 -18.07 20.23 10.58
N SER A 250 -19.17 19.77 9.95
CA SER A 250 -19.28 19.30 8.55
C SER A 250 -18.03 18.60 8.00
N HIS A 251 -17.68 17.46 8.59
CA HIS A 251 -16.61 16.63 8.07
C HIS A 251 -17.06 16.02 6.73
N GLY A 252 -16.22 16.18 5.71
CA GLY A 252 -16.40 15.49 4.44
C GLY A 252 -16.55 13.99 4.70
N THR A 253 -17.27 13.29 3.82
CA THR A 253 -17.65 11.88 3.94
C THR A 253 -16.47 10.88 3.93
N GLN A 254 -15.25 11.32 4.17
CA GLN A 254 -14.02 10.58 3.89
C GLN A 254 -13.56 9.75 5.08
N GLY A 255 -13.16 8.49 4.85
CA GLY A 255 -12.68 7.58 5.90
C GLY A 255 -11.25 7.89 6.36
N ILE A 256 -10.79 7.19 7.41
CA ILE A 256 -9.39 7.21 7.82
C ILE A 256 -8.50 6.79 6.66
N THR A 257 -7.39 7.51 6.50
CA THR A 257 -6.29 7.12 5.64
C THR A 257 -5.09 6.72 6.48
N PHE A 258 -4.47 5.60 6.10
CA PHE A 258 -3.19 5.16 6.64
C PHE A 258 -2.09 5.47 5.62
N LEU A 259 -1.00 6.09 6.07
CA LEU A 259 0.18 6.36 5.23
C LEU A 259 1.38 5.59 5.74
N ASN A 260 2.06 4.88 4.86
CA ASN A 260 3.32 4.22 5.15
C ASN A 260 4.48 5.22 5.12
N LEU A 261 5.16 5.37 6.26
CA LEU A 261 6.35 6.20 6.47
C LEU A 261 7.54 5.33 6.89
N GLU A 262 7.64 4.14 6.27
CA GLU A 262 8.69 3.12 6.43
C GLU A 262 8.69 2.42 7.79
N ARG A 263 9.07 3.12 8.86
CA ARG A 263 9.07 2.61 10.25
C ARG A 263 7.83 3.01 11.02
N TYR A 264 7.06 3.92 10.43
CA TYR A 264 5.88 4.49 11.03
C TYR A 264 4.69 4.36 10.09
N VAL A 265 3.50 4.29 10.67
CA VAL A 265 2.25 4.51 9.98
C VAL A 265 1.60 5.76 10.54
N ALA A 266 1.37 6.75 9.68
CA ALA A 266 0.56 7.90 10.05
C ALA A 266 -0.92 7.58 9.83
N VAL A 267 -1.72 7.87 10.85
CA VAL A 267 -3.18 7.71 10.83
C VAL A 267 -3.79 9.09 10.85
N TYR A 268 -4.47 9.45 9.76
CA TYR A 268 -5.06 10.76 9.62
C TYR A 268 -6.41 10.68 8.91
N LEU A 269 -7.25 11.66 9.21
CA LEU A 269 -8.46 12.01 8.48
C LEU A 269 -8.19 13.38 7.84
N PRO A 270 -8.76 13.73 6.68
CA PRO A 270 -8.56 15.05 6.08
C PRO A 270 -8.79 16.19 7.10
N GLY A 271 -7.76 17.00 7.32
CA GLY A 271 -7.71 18.07 8.33
C GLY A 271 -7.47 17.64 9.79
N HIS A 272 -7.32 16.35 10.10
CA HIS A 272 -7.14 15.82 11.46
C HIS A 272 -6.07 14.72 11.50
N PHE A 273 -5.01 14.94 12.27
CA PHE A 273 -4.00 13.92 12.53
C PHE A 273 -4.30 13.23 13.84
N PHE A 274 -4.32 11.89 13.85
CA PHE A 274 -4.51 11.13 15.08
C PHE A 274 -3.17 10.67 15.63
N HIS A 275 -2.57 9.68 14.99
CA HIS A 275 -1.45 8.94 15.58
C HIS A 275 -0.34 8.71 14.56
N LEU A 276 0.91 8.80 15.03
CA LEU A 276 2.10 8.28 14.34
C LEU A 276 2.50 6.99 15.03
N LEU A 277 2.13 5.85 14.46
CA LEU A 277 2.36 4.54 15.09
C LEU A 277 3.70 3.98 14.65
N ASN A 278 4.59 3.67 15.59
CA ASN A 278 5.80 2.94 15.28
C ASN A 278 5.44 1.48 14.99
N ILE A 279 5.68 1.02 13.76
CA ILE A 279 5.34 -0.35 13.35
C ILE A 279 6.47 -1.35 13.57
N GLN A 280 7.67 -0.88 13.89
CA GLN A 280 8.84 -1.73 14.15
C GLN A 280 8.89 -2.20 15.63
N HIS A 281 8.54 -1.29 16.53
CA HIS A 281 8.46 -1.51 17.98
C HIS A 281 7.07 -1.17 18.51
N PRO A 282 6.02 -1.86 18.04
CA PRO A 282 4.65 -1.54 18.43
C PRO A 282 4.39 -1.72 19.94
N ASP A 283 5.17 -2.56 20.63
CA ASP A 283 5.07 -2.76 22.09
C ASP A 283 5.50 -1.53 22.89
N LEU A 284 6.41 -0.73 22.34
CA LEU A 284 6.96 0.44 22.99
C LEU A 284 6.08 1.65 22.64
N ILE A 285 5.02 1.85 23.43
CA ILE A 285 4.06 2.95 23.22
C ILE A 285 4.77 4.30 23.21
N CYS A 286 5.86 4.45 23.97
CA CYS A 286 6.71 5.64 23.99
C CYS A 286 7.40 5.95 22.65
N HIS A 287 7.36 5.05 21.66
CA HIS A 287 7.83 5.33 20.31
C HIS A 287 6.73 5.82 19.36
N SER A 288 5.46 5.76 19.79
CA SER A 288 4.32 6.19 18.99
C SER A 288 3.79 7.53 19.50
N LEU A 289 3.50 8.44 18.57
CA LEU A 289 2.97 9.76 18.89
C LEU A 289 1.44 9.73 18.83
N PHE A 290 0.79 10.18 19.91
CA PHE A 290 -0.66 10.30 19.98
C PHE A 290 -0.99 11.78 20.18
N LEU A 291 -1.40 12.48 19.12
CA LEU A 291 -1.70 13.91 19.25
C LEU A 291 -3.04 14.10 19.95
N THR A 292 -3.04 15.00 20.93
CA THR A 292 -4.27 15.49 21.56
C THR A 292 -4.77 16.75 20.85
N GLU A 293 -6.09 16.94 20.75
CA GLU A 293 -6.76 18.01 19.97
C GLU A 293 -6.29 19.44 20.27
N ASN A 294 -5.57 19.66 21.37
CA ASN A 294 -5.10 20.96 21.81
C ASN A 294 -3.86 21.47 21.04
N ASN A 295 -3.27 20.63 20.19
CA ASN A 295 -2.15 21.03 19.34
C ASN A 295 -2.69 21.73 18.09
N LYS A 296 -2.48 23.06 18.01
CA LYS A 296 -2.87 23.97 16.92
C LYS A 296 -2.13 23.70 15.59
N THR A 297 -1.94 22.44 15.21
CA THR A 297 -1.30 22.02 13.96
C THR A 297 -2.31 21.69 12.86
N ASN A 298 -3.61 21.75 13.17
CA ASN A 298 -4.69 21.40 12.25
C ASN A 298 -4.74 22.29 10.98
N ASP A 299 -4.28 23.55 11.06
CA ASP A 299 -4.28 24.49 9.93
C ASP A 299 -3.25 24.14 8.82
N THR A 300 -2.34 23.20 9.07
CA THR A 300 -1.32 22.77 8.09
C THR A 300 -1.58 21.40 7.48
N LEU A 301 -2.63 20.70 7.90
CA LEU A 301 -2.91 19.36 7.41
C LEU A 301 -3.65 19.41 6.08
N PRO A 302 -3.24 18.60 5.09
CA PRO A 302 -3.97 18.50 3.85
C PRO A 302 -5.42 18.06 4.10
N HIS A 303 -6.35 18.85 3.55
CA HIS A 303 -7.78 18.51 3.52
C HIS A 303 -8.14 17.59 2.34
N SER A 304 -7.14 17.15 1.56
CA SER A 304 -7.31 16.21 0.46
C SER A 304 -7.36 14.77 0.96
N SER A 305 -8.15 13.94 0.27
CA SER A 305 -8.09 12.49 0.41
C SER A 305 -6.88 11.95 -0.33
N PHE A 306 -6.03 11.24 0.39
CA PHE A 306 -4.92 10.52 -0.22
C PHE A 306 -5.14 9.02 -0.29
N GLN A 307 -4.58 8.39 -1.32
CA GLN A 307 -4.37 6.94 -1.37
C GLN A 307 -2.89 6.63 -1.12
N SER A 308 -2.62 5.77 -0.14
CA SER A 308 -1.29 5.20 0.04
C SER A 308 -1.02 4.17 -1.06
N LEU A 309 0.13 4.30 -1.71
CA LEU A 309 0.66 3.35 -2.67
C LEU A 309 1.81 2.55 -2.04
N SER A 310 2.50 1.72 -2.82
CA SER A 310 3.67 0.97 -2.33
C SER A 310 4.78 1.91 -1.85
N GLY A 311 5.41 1.55 -0.73
CA GLY A 311 6.36 2.40 -0.02
C GLY A 311 5.72 3.70 0.50
N SER A 312 6.47 4.80 0.44
CA SER A 312 6.04 6.12 0.92
C SER A 312 5.34 6.99 -0.14
N LEU A 313 4.86 6.39 -1.22
CA LEU A 313 4.18 7.10 -2.30
C LEU A 313 2.70 7.31 -1.97
N VAL A 314 2.20 8.48 -2.34
CA VAL A 314 0.86 8.94 -2.00
C VAL A 314 0.22 9.61 -3.22
N LEU A 315 -0.97 9.17 -3.61
CA LEU A 315 -1.76 9.79 -4.68
C LEU A 315 -2.79 10.74 -4.08
N ASP A 316 -2.75 12.00 -4.49
CA ASP A 316 -3.84 12.95 -4.26
C ASP A 316 -4.92 12.75 -5.31
N TRP A 317 -6.09 12.28 -4.86
CA TRP A 317 -7.23 12.02 -5.73
C TRP A 317 -7.77 13.26 -6.43
N TYR A 318 -7.63 14.43 -5.80
CA TYR A 318 -8.20 15.67 -6.33
C TYR A 318 -7.32 16.27 -7.42
N SER A 319 -6.02 16.35 -7.17
CA SER A 319 -5.08 16.92 -8.13
C SER A 319 -4.54 15.90 -9.14
N GLY A 320 -4.70 14.60 -8.88
CA GLY A 320 -4.08 13.53 -9.66
C GLY A 320 -2.56 13.50 -9.54
N ARG A 321 -1.99 14.18 -8.53
CA ARG A 321 -0.55 14.28 -8.32
C ARG A 321 -0.05 13.20 -7.39
N LEU A 322 1.13 12.69 -7.72
CA LEU A 322 1.87 11.77 -6.87
C LEU A 322 2.85 12.54 -5.98
N TYR A 323 2.85 12.20 -4.70
CA TYR A 323 3.72 12.75 -3.67
C TYR A 323 4.51 11.62 -3.02
N ARG A 324 5.63 11.96 -2.40
CA ARG A 324 6.33 11.09 -1.47
C ARG A 324 6.18 11.67 -0.07
N ALA A 325 5.58 10.90 0.83
CA ALA A 325 5.42 11.29 2.22
C ALA A 325 6.65 10.88 3.03
N PHE A 326 7.18 11.78 3.84
CA PHE A 326 8.27 11.47 4.76
C PHE A 326 8.15 12.35 5.99
N LEU A 327 8.82 11.95 7.06
CA LEU A 327 8.87 12.73 8.29
C LEU A 327 9.96 13.79 8.16
N ASP A 328 9.56 15.07 8.22
CA ASP A 328 10.50 16.18 8.15
C ASP A 328 11.22 16.36 9.50
N GLN A 329 12.55 16.19 9.49
CA GLN A 329 13.37 16.25 10.70
C GLN A 329 13.34 17.65 11.35
N SER A 330 13.32 18.71 10.55
CA SER A 330 13.30 20.09 11.07
C SER A 330 11.99 20.38 11.80
N TYR A 331 10.88 19.89 11.27
CA TYR A 331 9.57 19.96 11.88
C TYR A 331 9.51 19.13 13.16
N LEU A 332 10.02 17.89 13.14
CA LEU A 332 10.06 17.04 14.34
C LEU A 332 10.90 17.67 15.47
N LEU A 333 12.06 18.26 15.16
CA LEU A 333 12.88 18.99 16.14
C LEU A 333 12.13 20.20 16.70
N ARG A 334 11.52 21.01 15.82
CA ARG A 334 10.65 22.12 16.28
C ARG A 334 9.51 21.62 17.15
N PHE A 335 8.93 20.47 16.83
CA PHE A 335 7.83 19.91 17.60
C PHE A 335 8.31 19.43 18.96
N LEU A 336 9.45 18.74 19.04
CA LEU A 336 10.12 18.35 20.29
C LEU A 336 10.35 19.55 21.22
N TRP A 337 10.78 20.68 20.65
CA TRP A 337 11.04 21.91 21.40
C TRP A 337 9.79 22.60 21.94
N ASN A 338 8.65 22.45 21.26
CA ASN A 338 7.43 23.19 21.57
C ASN A 338 6.36 22.37 22.29
N THR A 339 6.43 21.04 22.26
CA THR A 339 5.47 20.22 22.99
C THR A 339 5.65 20.37 24.51
N SER A 340 4.54 20.39 25.23
CA SER A 340 4.53 20.44 26.70
C SER A 340 4.47 19.06 27.34
N LEU A 341 3.93 18.05 26.63
CA LEU A 341 3.66 16.73 27.18
C LEU A 341 4.90 15.83 27.09
N ASP A 342 5.28 15.24 28.22
CA ASP A 342 6.45 14.36 28.28
C ASP A 342 6.34 13.13 27.38
N CYS A 343 5.15 12.53 27.28
CA CYS A 343 4.93 11.38 26.41
C CYS A 343 5.12 11.74 24.93
N GLU A 344 4.70 12.95 24.53
CA GLU A 344 4.95 13.46 23.17
C GLU A 344 6.44 13.73 22.97
N LYS A 345 7.13 14.36 23.94
CA LYS A 345 8.59 14.59 23.88
C LYS A 345 9.34 13.29 23.69
N MET A 346 9.01 12.25 24.46
CA MET A 346 9.63 10.94 24.37
C MET A 346 9.40 10.31 22.99
N ALA A 347 8.16 10.30 22.49
CA ALA A 347 7.84 9.76 21.17
C ALA A 347 8.55 10.50 20.04
N ILE A 348 8.60 11.83 20.09
CA ILE A 348 9.28 12.64 19.08
C ILE A 348 10.78 12.41 19.15
N LEU A 349 11.37 12.33 20.35
CA LEU A 349 12.80 12.05 20.53
C LEU A 349 13.18 10.72 19.86
N HIS A 350 12.45 9.64 20.13
CA HIS A 350 12.67 8.35 19.48
C HIS A 350 12.46 8.41 17.97
N CYS A 351 11.42 9.13 17.52
CA CYS A 351 11.12 9.31 16.11
C CYS A 351 12.25 10.03 15.37
N VAL A 352 12.71 11.16 15.89
CA VAL A 352 13.83 11.95 15.36
C VAL A 352 15.08 11.09 15.25
N LEU A 353 15.46 10.38 16.31
CA LEU A 353 16.65 9.52 16.32
C LEU A 353 16.54 8.34 15.33
N SER A 354 15.33 7.79 15.13
CA SER A 354 15.10 6.69 14.19
C SER A 354 15.11 7.13 12.72
N CYS A 355 14.70 8.37 12.43
CA CYS A 355 14.53 8.92 11.08
C CYS A 355 15.72 9.76 10.61
N GLY A 356 16.77 9.91 11.43
CA GLY A 356 17.95 10.72 11.14
C GLY A 356 18.76 10.20 9.95
N GLN A 357 18.97 11.05 8.93
CA GLN A 357 19.85 10.78 7.78
C GLN A 357 21.31 11.12 8.09
N ASP A 358 21.54 12.12 8.95
CA ASP A 358 22.84 12.47 9.54
C ASP A 358 22.74 12.37 11.08
N PRO A 359 23.09 11.21 11.65
CA PRO A 359 22.99 10.98 13.09
C PRO A 359 23.84 11.98 13.90
N GLN A 360 25.01 12.38 13.41
CA GLN A 360 25.96 13.18 14.19
C GLN A 360 25.51 14.63 14.32
N PHE A 361 25.03 15.24 13.23
CA PHE A 361 24.49 16.60 13.26
C PHE A 361 23.22 16.68 14.11
N LEU A 362 22.37 15.66 14.04
CA LEU A 362 21.12 15.58 14.77
C LEU A 362 21.34 15.41 16.28
N GLU A 363 22.27 14.52 16.66
CA GLU A 363 22.67 14.32 18.05
C GLU A 363 23.19 15.61 18.67
N GLY A 364 24.00 16.40 17.94
CA GLY A 364 24.49 17.69 18.42
C GLY A 364 23.37 18.68 18.76
N GLN A 365 22.36 18.80 17.89
CA GLN A 365 21.21 19.68 18.14
C GLN A 365 20.35 19.20 19.33
N ILE A 366 20.16 17.88 19.47
CA ILE A 366 19.43 17.31 20.59
C ILE A 366 20.21 17.52 21.89
N ILE A 367 21.52 17.27 21.92
CA ILE A 367 22.38 17.50 23.09
C ILE A 367 22.32 18.96 23.53
N GLN A 368 22.40 19.89 22.58
CA GLN A 368 22.25 21.32 22.87
C GLN A 368 20.89 21.60 23.52
N TRP A 369 19.80 21.11 22.92
CA TRP A 369 18.47 21.30 23.48
C TRP A 369 18.33 20.70 24.88
N ILE A 370 18.80 19.47 25.11
CA ILE A 370 18.77 18.82 26.43
C ILE A 370 19.54 19.65 27.46
N SER A 371 20.71 20.19 27.08
CA SER A 371 21.53 21.03 27.95
C SER A 371 20.84 22.34 28.35
N GLU A 372 20.05 22.91 27.44
CA GLU A 372 19.24 24.10 27.69
C GLU A 372 17.94 23.80 28.45
N ASN A 373 17.51 22.52 28.50
CA ASN A 373 16.19 22.09 28.95
C ASN A 373 16.26 20.87 29.90
N VAL A 374 17.28 20.79 30.76
CA VAL A 374 17.55 19.63 31.63
C VAL A 374 16.34 19.24 32.51
N SER A 375 15.51 20.22 32.90
CA SER A 375 14.30 20.01 33.71
C SER A 375 12.99 20.06 32.93
N ALA A 376 13.04 19.96 31.59
CA ALA A 376 11.85 20.05 30.75
C ALA A 376 10.97 18.80 30.77
N CYS A 377 11.47 17.66 31.25
CA CYS A 377 10.69 16.43 31.42
C CYS A 377 10.52 16.13 32.90
N HIS A 378 9.32 15.71 33.31
CA HIS A 378 8.95 15.40 34.69
C HIS A 378 8.83 13.90 34.95
N SER A 379 8.52 13.11 33.91
CA SER A 379 8.21 11.67 34.01
C SER A 379 9.38 10.75 33.66
N PHE A 380 10.46 11.27 33.06
CA PHE A 380 11.66 10.50 32.71
C PHE A 380 12.92 11.37 32.73
N ASP A 381 14.08 10.74 32.87
CA ASP A 381 15.39 11.40 32.74
C ASP A 381 15.74 11.53 31.25
N LEU A 382 15.75 12.77 30.78
CA LEU A 382 15.95 13.10 29.37
C LEU A 382 17.36 12.75 28.87
N ILE A 383 18.39 12.88 29.72
CA ILE A 383 19.77 12.55 29.35
C ILE A 383 19.91 11.04 29.23
N GLN A 384 19.40 10.31 30.22
CA GLN A 384 19.43 8.85 30.22
C GLN A 384 18.69 8.30 28.99
N GLU A 385 17.48 8.80 28.72
CA GLU A 385 16.68 8.34 27.59
C GLU A 385 17.36 8.62 26.25
N PHE A 386 17.93 9.82 26.09
CA PHE A 386 18.68 10.16 24.89
C PHE A 386 19.87 9.20 24.66
N ILE A 387 20.65 8.91 25.71
CA ILE A 387 21.79 7.98 25.60
C ILE A 387 21.32 6.59 25.19
N ILE A 388 20.24 6.08 25.79
CA ILE A 388 19.67 4.76 25.47
C ILE A 388 19.19 4.74 24.02
N ALA A 389 18.37 5.71 23.62
CA ALA A 389 17.76 5.77 22.30
C ALA A 389 18.81 5.96 21.19
N SER A 390 19.75 6.90 21.35
CA SER A 390 20.84 7.14 20.38
C SER A 390 21.72 5.90 20.25
N SER A 391 22.13 5.29 21.38
CA SER A 391 22.94 4.07 21.37
C SER A 391 22.22 2.93 20.65
N TYR A 392 20.94 2.72 20.96
CA TYR A 392 20.12 1.70 20.32
C TYR A 392 20.08 1.89 18.80
N TRP A 393 19.71 3.09 18.33
CA TRP A 393 19.60 3.36 16.89
C TRP A 393 20.94 3.33 16.15
N SER A 394 22.04 3.72 16.81
CA SER A 394 23.39 3.64 16.23
C SER A 394 23.86 2.20 16.01
N ILE A 395 23.47 1.28 16.90
CA ILE A 395 23.77 -0.16 16.78
C ILE A 395 22.81 -0.78 15.76
N TYR A 396 21.52 -0.47 15.86
CA TYR A 396 20.49 -1.00 14.96
C TYR A 396 20.78 -0.65 13.49
N ALA A 397 21.21 0.58 13.21
CA ALA A 397 21.59 1.00 11.86
C ALA A 397 22.79 0.21 11.29
N LYS A 398 23.67 -0.31 12.17
CA LYS A 398 24.81 -1.16 11.78
C LYS A 398 24.40 -2.63 11.62
N THR A 399 23.35 -3.07 12.33
CA THR A 399 22.83 -4.45 12.29
C THR A 399 21.66 -4.64 11.33
N SER A 400 21.17 -3.60 10.64
CA SER A 400 20.17 -3.74 9.57
C SER A 400 20.67 -4.62 8.40
N ASN A 401 21.99 -4.82 8.31
CA ASN A 401 22.64 -5.80 7.44
C ASN A 401 22.62 -7.25 7.98
N VAL A 402 22.06 -7.49 9.17
CA VAL A 402 21.81 -8.82 9.74
C VAL A 402 20.36 -9.22 9.49
N ASP A 403 19.43 -8.27 9.39
CA ASP A 403 18.07 -8.52 8.91
C ASP A 403 18.09 -9.00 7.43
N THR A 404 19.11 -8.64 6.65
CA THR A 404 19.39 -9.21 5.31
C THR A 404 20.07 -10.58 5.32
N ILE A 405 20.61 -11.04 6.45
CA ILE A 405 21.16 -12.41 6.62
C ILE A 405 20.04 -13.43 6.84
N LEU A 406 18.83 -12.96 7.20
CA LEU A 406 17.61 -13.76 7.20
C LEU A 406 16.58 -13.21 6.21
N PRO A 407 16.80 -13.32 4.88
CA PRO A 407 15.76 -13.05 3.88
C PRO A 407 14.53 -13.98 3.99
N TYR A 408 14.54 -14.92 4.95
CA TYR A 408 13.60 -16.02 5.11
C TYR A 408 13.05 -16.19 6.53
N SER A 409 13.12 -15.17 7.39
CA SER A 409 12.45 -15.25 8.71
C SER A 409 11.05 -14.62 8.75
N SER A 410 10.41 -14.44 7.59
CA SER A 410 8.97 -14.22 7.49
C SER A 410 8.23 -15.53 7.78
N VAL A 411 7.48 -15.55 8.88
CA VAL A 411 6.35 -16.48 9.14
C VAL A 411 6.67 -18.00 9.21
N LEU A 412 7.88 -18.41 9.62
CA LEU A 412 8.18 -19.83 9.86
C LEU A 412 7.88 -20.32 11.29
N THR A 413 7.48 -19.46 12.22
CA THR A 413 7.28 -19.83 13.65
C THR A 413 5.83 -19.86 14.14
N TRP A 414 4.83 -19.86 13.26
CA TRP A 414 3.43 -19.97 13.69
C TRP A 414 2.94 -21.41 13.95
N ASN A 415 3.69 -22.44 13.53
CA ASN A 415 3.27 -23.84 13.69
C ASN A 415 3.64 -24.49 15.03
N THR A 416 4.04 -23.74 16.06
CA THR A 416 4.51 -24.33 17.33
C THR A 416 3.76 -23.91 18.59
N VAL A 417 2.61 -23.24 18.51
CA VAL A 417 1.75 -23.07 19.69
C VAL A 417 0.30 -23.38 19.36
N SER A 418 -0.01 -24.68 19.36
CA SER A 418 -1.34 -25.24 19.60
C SER A 418 -1.59 -25.37 21.09
#